data_AF-A0A379GH29-F1
#
_entry.id   AF-A0A379GH29-F1
#
_cell.length_a   1.000
_cell.length_b   1.000
_cell.length_c   1.000
_cell.angle_alpha   90.00
_cell.angle_beta   90.00
_cell.angle_gamma   90.00
#
_symmetry.space_group_name_H-M   'P 1'
#
loop_
_entity.id
_entity.type
_entity.pdbx_description
1 polymer ?
#
loop_
_entity_poly.entity_id
_entity_poly.type
_entity_poly.pdbx_seq_one_letter_code
_entity_poly.pdbx_strand_id
1 'polypeptide(L)'
;MKLINLKTSTETYENAKGEKETREEYPYGLRISLENDTIEKLGVSIPDVGESIELSAVAKILSKSINEREGKKSVYVELQITDLALGAGDTKSTADVLFDGGE
;
A
#
# COMPACT_ATOMS: atom_id res chain seq x y z
N MET A 1 12.76 -0.99 7.78
CA MET A 1 11.65 -0.46 8.60
C MET A 1 10.64 -1.59 8.82
N LYS A 2 9.86 -1.61 9.90
CA LYS A 2 8.79 -2.61 10.06
C LYS A 2 7.66 -2.28 9.09
N LEU A 3 7.36 -3.20 8.17
CA LEU A 3 6.20 -3.10 7.28
C LEU A 3 4.93 -3.32 8.11
N ILE A 4 3.95 -2.42 7.95
CA ILE A 4 2.66 -2.49 8.61
C ILE A 4 1.59 -2.54 7.51
N ASN A 5 0.73 -3.56 7.59
CA ASN A 5 -0.41 -3.65 6.68
C ASN A 5 -1.50 -2.64 7.08
N LEU A 6 -2.03 -1.91 6.10
CA LEU A 6 -3.02 -0.85 6.30
C LEU A 6 -4.43 -1.24 5.80
N LYS A 7 -4.75 -2.53 5.61
CA LYS A 7 -6.10 -2.98 5.23
C LYS A 7 -7.10 -2.55 6.33
N THR A 8 -8.19 -1.89 5.93
CA THR A 8 -9.28 -1.51 6.83
C THR A 8 -10.29 -2.64 6.99
N SER A 9 -10.59 -3.36 5.91
CA SER A 9 -11.56 -4.45 5.89
C SER A 9 -11.14 -5.52 4.88
N THR A 10 -11.57 -6.75 5.10
CA THR A 10 -11.46 -7.83 4.11
C THR A 10 -12.83 -8.49 4.03
N GLU A 11 -13.52 -8.27 2.92
CA GLU A 11 -14.86 -8.81 2.70
C GLU A 11 -14.79 -9.87 1.60
N THR A 12 -15.27 -11.08 1.90
CA THR A 12 -15.42 -12.14 0.91
C THR A 12 -16.86 -12.14 0.44
N TYR A 13 -17.10 -11.90 -0.85
CA TYR A 13 -18.42 -11.94 -1.45
C TYR A 13 -18.46 -12.94 -2.61
N GLU A 14 -19.61 -13.55 -2.83
CA GLU A 14 -19.84 -14.42 -3.98
C GLU A 14 -20.34 -13.56 -5.14
N ASN A 15 -19.57 -13.51 -6.23
CA ASN A 15 -19.94 -12.75 -7.41
C ASN A 15 -21.09 -13.45 -8.17
N ALA A 16 -21.64 -12.80 -9.21
CA ALA A 16 -22.76 -13.33 -9.98
C ALA A 16 -22.48 -14.68 -10.70
N LYS A 17 -21.22 -15.15 -10.70
CA LYS A 17 -20.79 -16.45 -11.24
C LYS A 17 -20.60 -17.53 -10.15
N GLY A 18 -20.87 -17.21 -8.88
CA GLY A 18 -20.67 -18.11 -7.75
C GLY A 18 -19.20 -18.23 -7.33
N GLU A 19 -18.33 -17.33 -7.78
CA GLU A 19 -16.92 -17.29 -7.40
C GLU A 19 -16.77 -16.43 -6.14
N LYS A 20 -16.07 -16.97 -5.13
CA LYS A 20 -15.75 -16.22 -3.90
C LYS A 20 -14.63 -15.24 -4.18
N GLU A 21 -14.96 -13.97 -4.29
CA GLU A 21 -14.00 -12.89 -4.45
C GLU A 21 -13.71 -12.25 -3.08
N THR A 22 -12.42 -12.12 -2.75
CA THR A 22 -11.99 -11.42 -1.56
C THR A 22 -11.61 -9.99 -1.94
N ARG A 23 -12.36 -9.03 -1.43
CA ARG A 23 -12.09 -7.61 -1.63
C ARG A 23 -11.42 -7.03 -0.40
N GLU A 24 -10.21 -6.56 -0.62
CA GLU A 24 -9.42 -5.86 0.38
C GLU A 24 -9.75 -4.38 0.30
N GLU A 25 -10.19 -3.82 1.42
CA GLU A 25 -10.41 -2.39 1.55
C GLU A 25 -9.20 -1.73 2.18
N TYR A 26 -8.79 -0.61 1.59
CA TYR A 26 -7.69 0.21 2.06
C TYR A 26 -8.20 1.63 2.29
N PRO A 27 -7.61 2.38 3.25
CA PRO A 27 -7.99 3.76 3.49
C PRO A 27 -7.70 4.62 2.27
N TYR A 28 -8.49 5.67 2.12
CA TYR A 28 -8.33 6.63 1.04
C TYR A 28 -6.95 7.33 1.15
N GLY A 29 -6.30 7.57 0.01
CA GLY A 29 -5.01 8.25 -0.06
C GLY A 29 -3.78 7.34 -0.09
N LEU A 30 -3.94 6.01 -0.11
CA LEU A 30 -2.82 5.07 -0.30
C LEU A 30 -2.48 4.78 -1.78
N ARG A 31 -3.22 5.38 -2.72
CA ARG A 31 -2.99 5.22 -4.15
C ARG A 31 -2.17 6.41 -4.65
N ILE A 32 -1.01 6.12 -5.22
CA ILE A 32 -0.18 7.11 -5.91
C ILE A 32 -0.24 6.83 -7.42
N SER A 33 -0.39 7.88 -8.22
CA SER A 33 -0.31 7.81 -9.67
C SER A 33 0.97 8.49 -10.09
N LEU A 34 1.86 7.74 -10.76
CA LEU A 34 3.11 8.28 -11.31
C LEU A 34 2.90 8.59 -12.79
N GLU A 35 3.25 9.81 -13.21
CA GLU A 35 3.26 10.20 -14.62
C GLU A 35 4.56 9.78 -15.30
N ASN A 36 4.59 9.86 -16.64
CA ASN A 36 5.71 9.40 -17.45
C ASN A 36 7.05 10.06 -17.04
N ASP A 37 7.07 11.38 -16.85
CA ASP A 37 8.26 12.12 -16.42
C ASP A 37 8.81 11.66 -15.05
N THR A 38 7.91 11.32 -14.11
CA THR A 38 8.30 10.79 -12.79
C THR A 38 8.87 9.39 -12.91
N ILE A 39 8.29 8.54 -13.76
CA ILE A 39 8.78 7.18 -14.03
C ILE A 39 10.17 7.24 -14.68
N GLU A 40 10.36 8.13 -15.66
CA GLU A 40 11.65 8.34 -16.32
C GLU A 40 12.73 8.82 -15.34
N LYS A 41 12.38 9.76 -14.44
CA LYS A 41 13.27 10.24 -13.37
C LYS A 41 13.68 9.15 -12.39
N LEU A 42 12.77 8.23 -12.08
CA LEU A 42 13.07 7.09 -11.21
C LEU A 42 14.05 6.12 -11.87
N GLY A 43 14.07 6.04 -13.21
CA GLY A 43 14.98 5.17 -13.95
C GLY A 43 14.75 3.68 -13.69
N VAL A 44 13.53 3.32 -13.27
CA VAL A 44 13.15 1.95 -12.90
C VAL A 44 12.18 1.36 -13.92
N SER A 45 12.29 0.06 -14.17
CA SER A 45 11.25 -0.68 -14.91
C SER A 45 10.05 -0.91 -14.00
N ILE A 46 8.91 -0.34 -14.37
CA ILE A 46 7.63 -0.59 -13.70
C ILE A 46 7.16 -2.01 -14.11
N PRO A 47 6.83 -2.90 -13.16
CA PRO A 47 6.31 -4.24 -13.48
C PRO A 47 4.89 -4.18 -14.04
N ASP A 48 4.39 -5.31 -14.52
CA ASP A 48 3.06 -5.40 -15.13
C ASP A 48 1.91 -5.26 -14.11
N VAL A 49 0.71 -5.02 -14.62
CA VAL A 49 -0.49 -4.83 -13.79
C VAL A 49 -0.76 -6.11 -12.97
N GLY A 50 -0.78 -5.97 -11.64
CA GLY A 50 -1.04 -7.07 -10.70
C GLY A 50 0.22 -7.62 -10.03
N GLU A 51 1.41 -7.20 -10.45
CA GLU A 51 2.65 -7.52 -9.75
C GLU A 51 2.87 -6.62 -8.52
N SER A 52 3.58 -7.14 -7.54
CA SER A 52 3.91 -6.44 -6.30
C SER A 52 5.36 -5.99 -6.31
N ILE A 53 5.60 -4.75 -5.88
CA ILE A 53 6.94 -4.18 -5.71
C ILE A 53 7.11 -3.57 -4.34
N GLU A 54 8.36 -3.50 -3.90
CA GLU A 54 8.72 -2.76 -2.70
C GLU A 54 8.88 -1.28 -3.03
N LEU A 55 8.12 -0.45 -2.32
CA LEU A 55 8.21 1.00 -2.41
C LEU A 55 8.91 1.54 -1.17
N SER A 56 10.00 2.27 -1.38
CA SER A 56 10.70 3.04 -0.35
C SER A 56 10.62 4.52 -0.68
N ALA A 57 10.20 5.35 0.26
CA ALA A 57 10.04 6.77 0.02
C ALA A 57 10.52 7.62 1.20
N VAL A 58 11.08 8.79 0.89
CA VAL A 58 11.32 9.87 1.85
C VAL A 58 10.23 10.91 1.63
N ALA A 59 9.57 11.31 2.72
CA ALA A 59 8.51 12.30 2.67
C ALA A 59 8.73 13.40 3.71
N LYS A 60 8.38 14.63 3.34
CA LYS A 60 8.35 15.79 4.22
C LYS A 60 6.94 15.97 4.78
N ILE A 61 6.84 16.21 6.08
CA ILE A 61 5.56 16.57 6.72
C ILE A 61 5.22 18.01 6.33
N LEU A 62 4.09 18.20 5.67
CA LEU A 62 3.57 19.53 5.32
C LEU A 62 2.68 20.09 6.42
N SER A 63 1.82 19.26 6.99
CA SER A 63 0.87 19.67 8.02
C SER A 63 0.57 18.55 8.99
N LYS A 64 0.29 18.91 10.24
CA LYS A 64 -0.16 18.00 11.29
C LYS A 64 -1.26 18.70 12.08
N SER A 65 -2.44 18.11 12.12
CA SER A 65 -3.59 18.63 12.85
C SER A 65 -4.14 17.56 13.77
N ILE A 66 -4.41 17.95 15.02
CA ILE A 66 -5.04 17.09 16.02
C ILE A 66 -6.30 17.82 16.45
N ASN A 67 -7.45 17.22 16.16
CA ASN A 67 -8.73 17.72 16.59
C ASN A 67 -9.32 16.76 17.63
N GLU A 68 -9.68 17.30 18.79
CA GLU A 68 -10.37 16.55 19.84
C GLU A 68 -11.75 17.14 20.02
N ARG A 69 -12.79 16.33 19.77
CA ARG A 69 -14.19 16.70 19.99
C ARG A 69 -14.93 15.57 20.67
N GLU A 70 -15.66 15.87 21.73
CA GLU A 70 -16.52 14.91 22.47
C GLU A 70 -15.78 13.59 22.81
N GLY A 71 -14.53 13.70 23.26
CA GLY A 71 -13.70 12.54 23.63
C GLY A 71 -13.14 11.73 22.46
N LYS A 72 -13.44 12.10 21.20
CA LYS A 72 -12.86 11.49 20.00
C LYS A 72 -11.72 12.36 19.48
N LYS A 73 -10.54 11.75 19.38
CA LYS A 73 -9.33 12.37 18.84
C LYS A 73 -9.16 11.97 17.37
N SER A 74 -9.17 12.95 16.48
CA SER A 74 -8.86 12.80 15.07
C SER A 74 -7.47 13.38 14.79
N VAL A 75 -6.61 12.58 14.16
CA VAL A 75 -5.28 12.99 13.75
C VAL A 75 -5.23 13.03 12.23
N TYR A 76 -4.78 14.16 11.70
CA TYR A 76 -4.54 14.36 10.28
C TYR A 76 -3.06 14.73 10.08
N VAL A 77 -2.42 14.08 9.11
CA VAL A 77 -1.04 14.36 8.71
C VAL A 77 -1.00 14.43 7.20
N GLU A 78 -0.44 15.51 6.68
CA GLU A 78 -0.19 15.70 5.25
C GLU A 78 1.31 15.50 4.97
N LEU A 79 1.61 14.66 3.98
CA LEU A 79 2.97 14.25 3.62
C LEU A 79 3.20 14.55 2.13
N GLN A 80 4.35 15.15 1.82
CA GLN A 80 4.84 15.29 0.45
C GLN A 80 5.98 14.33 0.24
N ILE A 81 5.83 13.39 -0.69
CA ILE A 81 6.92 12.50 -1.11
C ILE A 81 7.96 13.35 -1.86
N THR A 82 9.21 13.33 -1.41
CA THR A 82 10.32 14.06 -2.04
C THR A 82 11.23 13.13 -2.83
N ASP A 83 11.46 11.94 -2.31
CA ASP A 83 12.33 10.94 -2.91
C ASP A 83 11.58 9.61 -2.88
N LEU A 84 11.60 8.90 -4.01
CA LEU A 84 10.91 7.63 -4.17
C LEU A 84 11.87 6.64 -4.82
N ALA A 85 11.88 5.41 -4.33
CA ALA A 85 12.64 4.30 -4.86
C ALA A 85 11.69 3.11 -4.98
N LEU A 86 11.68 2.50 -6.16
CA LEU A 86 10.94 1.27 -6.43
C LEU A 86 11.97 0.16 -6.56
N GLY A 87 11.89 -0.83 -5.67
CA GLY A 87 12.69 -2.05 -5.74
C GLY A 87 11.92 -3.14 -6.46
N ALA A 88 12.63 -4.05 -7.12
CA ALA A 88 12.07 -5.36 -7.43
C ALA A 88 11.79 -6.02 -6.08
N GLY A 89 10.53 -6.05 -5.67
CA GLY A 89 10.16 -6.70 -4.43
C GLY A 89 10.47 -8.18 -4.55
N ASP A 90 11.14 -8.76 -3.55
CA ASP A 90 11.17 -10.21 -3.39
C ASP A 90 9.72 -10.64 -3.20
N THR A 91 9.07 -11.04 -4.29
CA THR A 91 7.74 -11.64 -4.25
C THR A 91 7.91 -12.98 -3.55
N LYS A 92 7.79 -12.98 -2.22
CA LYS A 92 7.53 -14.20 -1.48
C LYS A 92 6.20 -14.72 -1.98
N SER A 93 6.30 -15.64 -2.94
CA SER A 93 5.19 -16.38 -3.51
C SER A 93 4.36 -16.94 -2.35
N THR A 94 3.04 -16.99 -2.52
CA THR A 94 2.10 -17.59 -1.57
C THR A 94 2.47 -19.03 -1.18
N ALA A 95 3.33 -19.71 -1.95
CA ALA A 95 3.95 -20.97 -1.56
C ALA A 95 4.91 -20.85 -0.36
N ASP A 96 5.72 -19.78 -0.26
CA ASP A 96 6.75 -19.61 0.78
C ASP A 96 6.13 -19.40 2.17
N VAL A 97 4.99 -18.70 2.25
CA VAL A 97 4.23 -18.51 3.50
C VAL A 97 3.42 -19.74 3.92
N LEU A 98 3.13 -20.67 3.01
CA LEU A 98 2.41 -21.91 3.33
C LEU A 98 3.34 -23.03 3.85
N PHE A 99 4.63 -23.00 3.51
CA PHE A 99 5.61 -24.00 3.93
C PHE A 99 6.33 -23.71 5.26
N ASP A 100 6.21 -22.49 5.80
CA ASP A 100 6.80 -22.10 7.10
C ASP A 100 5.98 -22.57 8.32
N GLY A 101 4.83 -23.22 8.09
CA GLY A 101 3.90 -23.69 9.14
C GLY A 101 3.93 -25.18 9.45
N GLY A 102 4.99 -25.90 9.08
CA GLY A 102 5.12 -27.35 9.29
C GLY A 102 6.21 -27.71 10.29
N GLU A 103 5.94 -27.53 11.59
CA GLU A 103 6.58 -28.27 12.70
C GLU A 103 5.73 -29.47 13.11
#